data_AF-A0A815X9I6-F1
#
_entry.id   AF-A0A815X9I6-F1
#
_cell.length_a   1.000
_cell.length_b   1.000
_cell.length_c   1.000
_cell.angle_alpha   90.00
_cell.angle_beta   90.00
_cell.angle_gamma   90.00
#
_symmetry.space_group_name_H-M   'P 1'
#
loop_
_entity.id
_entity.type
_entity.pdbx_description
1 polymer ?
#
loop_
_entity_poly.entity_id
_entity_poly.type
_entity_poly.pdbx_seq_one_letter_code
_entity_poly.pdbx_strand_id
1 'polypeptide(L)'
;MEEITREASVNISRLRHPQADADRVKKPEWLVVIGLCTHLGCVVVPNIGQYGGFYCPCHGADYDVSGRIRKGPAPFNLEVPEYAFKDESTIVIDNYWPKQL
;
A
#
# COMPACT_ATOMS: atom_id res chain seq x y z
N MET A 1 0.29 12.52 -11.24
CA MET A 1 1.47 12.21 -12.07
C MET A 1 2.76 12.24 -11.26
N GLU A 2 3.00 13.30 -10.46
CA GLU A 2 4.21 13.41 -9.63
C GLU A 2 4.39 12.24 -8.66
N GLU A 3 3.33 11.80 -7.99
CA GLU A 3 3.37 10.66 -7.06
C GLU A 3 3.76 9.36 -7.76
N ILE A 4 3.18 9.06 -8.92
CA ILE A 4 3.51 7.88 -9.73
C ILE A 4 5.00 7.86 -10.07
N THR A 5 5.52 8.97 -10.60
CA THR A 5 6.95 9.07 -10.95
C THR A 5 7.85 8.92 -9.73
N ARG A 6 7.48 9.52 -8.60
CA ARG A 6 8.21 9.41 -7.34
C ARG A 6 8.26 7.97 -6.85
N GLU A 7 7.11 7.29 -6.77
CA GLU A 7 7.01 5.94 -6.23
C GLU A 7 7.68 4.89 -7.14
N ALA A 8 7.61 5.09 -8.47
CA ALA A 8 8.32 4.29 -9.47
C ALA A 8 9.85 4.44 -9.39
N SER A 9 10.34 5.58 -8.91
CA SER A 9 11.78 5.87 -8.80
C SER A 9 12.40 5.45 -7.46
N VAL A 10 11.61 4.88 -6.55
CA VAL A 10 12.11 4.42 -5.24
C VAL A 10 13.11 3.28 -5.42
N ASN A 11 14.27 3.39 -4.76
CA ASN A 11 15.25 2.30 -4.70
C ASN A 11 14.73 1.16 -3.81
N ILE A 12 14.17 0.13 -4.46
CA ILE A 12 13.49 -0.98 -3.79
C ILE A 12 14.41 -1.84 -2.92
N SER A 13 15.72 -1.88 -3.20
CA SER A 13 16.67 -2.70 -2.42
C SER A 13 16.89 -2.19 -1.00
N ARG A 14 16.50 -0.93 -0.74
CA ARG A 14 16.55 -0.31 0.60
C ARG A 14 15.24 -0.47 1.37
N LEU A 15 14.20 -1.01 0.75
CA LEU A 15 12.92 -1.23 1.43
C LEU A 15 12.98 -2.48 2.30
N ARG A 16 12.26 -2.45 3.43
CA ARG A 16 12.12 -3.61 4.31
C ARG A 16 11.45 -4.79 3.61
N HIS A 17 10.44 -4.51 2.80
CA HIS A 17 9.73 -5.47 1.97
C HIS A 17 9.80 -5.00 0.51
N PRO A 18 10.90 -5.34 -0.20
CA PRO A 18 11.15 -4.87 -1.56
C PRO A 18 10.04 -5.27 -2.53
N GLN A 19 9.42 -4.27 -3.16
CA GLN A 19 8.42 -4.47 -4.20
C GLN A 19 8.40 -3.23 -5.10
N ALA A 20 8.45 -3.41 -6.42
CA ALA A 20 8.31 -2.30 -7.35
C ALA A 20 6.87 -1.78 -7.33
N ASP A 21 6.69 -0.50 -7.64
CA ASP A 21 5.34 0.10 -7.70
C ASP A 21 4.48 -0.58 -8.77
N ALA A 22 5.08 -0.89 -9.93
CA ALA A 22 4.43 -1.63 -11.03
C ALA A 22 3.95 -3.04 -10.64
N ASP A 23 4.52 -3.65 -9.60
CA ASP A 23 4.08 -4.96 -9.11
C ASP A 23 2.88 -4.86 -8.14
N ARG A 24 2.47 -3.63 -7.78
CA ARG A 24 1.41 -3.36 -6.80
C ARG A 24 0.15 -2.80 -7.43
N VAL A 25 0.22 -2.38 -8.69
CA VAL A 25 -0.88 -1.71 -9.40
C VAL A 25 -1.09 -2.35 -10.77
N LYS A 26 -2.36 -2.44 -11.21
CA LYS A 26 -2.70 -2.84 -12.59
C LYS A 26 -2.75 -1.64 -13.54
N LYS A 27 -3.08 -0.46 -13.00
CA LYS A 27 -3.03 0.85 -13.69
C LYS A 27 -2.32 1.84 -12.75
N PRO A 28 -1.25 2.55 -13.19
CA PRO A 28 -0.44 3.40 -12.31
C PRO A 28 -1.20 4.50 -11.57
N GLU A 29 -2.31 4.97 -12.13
CA GLU A 29 -3.17 6.00 -11.54
C GLU A 29 -4.09 5.47 -10.42
N TRP A 30 -4.12 4.16 -10.19
CA TRP A 30 -4.95 3.52 -9.16
C TRP A 30 -4.15 2.56 -8.28
N LEU A 31 -4.05 2.89 -6.99
CA LEU A 31 -3.63 1.95 -5.96
C LEU A 31 -4.84 1.42 -5.20
N VAL A 32 -4.96 0.10 -5.11
CA VAL A 32 -5.98 -0.59 -4.31
C VAL A 32 -5.25 -1.37 -3.21
N VAL A 33 -5.54 -1.05 -1.95
CA VAL A 33 -4.92 -1.72 -0.78
C VAL A 33 -5.94 -1.99 0.31
N ILE A 34 -5.66 -3.00 1.12
CA ILE A 34 -6.37 -3.27 2.36
C ILE A 34 -5.88 -2.30 3.43
N GLY A 35 -6.80 -1.53 4.01
CA GLY A 35 -6.51 -0.50 5.02
C GLY A 35 -6.12 -1.04 6.40
N LEU A 36 -5.61 -2.28 6.50
CA LEU A 36 -5.21 -2.92 7.75
C LEU A 36 -3.69 -2.95 7.84
N CYS A 37 -3.15 -2.34 8.90
CA CYS A 37 -1.72 -2.32 9.18
C CYS A 37 -1.21 -3.75 9.41
N THR A 38 -0.15 -4.13 8.70
CA THR A 38 0.42 -5.50 8.77
C THR A 38 1.17 -5.80 10.05
N HIS A 39 1.26 -4.85 10.99
CA HIS A 39 1.76 -5.11 12.33
C HIS A 39 0.77 -5.95 13.15
N LEU A 40 -0.41 -5.37 13.46
CA LEU A 40 -1.43 -5.95 14.36
C LEU A 40 -2.87 -5.59 13.93
N GLY A 41 -3.07 -5.21 12.66
CA GLY A 41 -4.41 -5.04 12.09
C GLY A 41 -5.13 -3.70 12.37
N CYS A 42 -4.48 -2.71 12.98
CA CYS A 42 -5.08 -1.37 13.12
C CYS A 42 -5.40 -0.74 11.75
N VAL A 43 -6.46 0.07 11.66
CA VAL A 43 -6.77 0.84 10.46
C VAL A 43 -5.70 1.93 10.25
N VAL A 44 -5.16 2.02 9.02
CA VAL A 44 -4.23 3.10 8.64
C VAL A 44 -4.98 4.36 8.23
N VAL A 45 -4.37 5.52 8.50
CA VAL A 45 -4.91 6.83 8.13
C VAL A 45 -4.18 7.32 6.86
N PRO A 46 -4.90 7.69 5.78
CA PRO A 46 -4.28 8.15 4.54
C PRO A 46 -3.78 9.60 4.62
N ASN A 47 -2.91 9.97 3.68
CA ASN A 47 -2.40 11.32 3.43
C ASN A 47 -1.68 11.97 4.62
N ILE A 48 -1.10 11.16 5.50
CA ILE A 48 -0.29 11.61 6.63
C ILE A 48 0.96 10.72 6.78
N GLY A 49 1.87 11.11 7.67
CA GLY A 49 3.18 10.46 7.83
C GLY A 49 4.27 11.15 7.01
N GLN A 50 5.50 10.68 7.16
CA GLN A 50 6.68 11.29 6.55
C GLN A 50 6.75 11.05 5.04
N TYR A 51 6.06 10.02 4.56
CA TYR A 51 6.09 9.60 3.15
C TYR A 51 4.81 9.94 2.39
N GLY A 52 3.86 10.64 3.03
CA GLY A 52 2.63 11.14 2.41
C GLY A 52 1.61 10.06 2.00
N GLY A 53 1.85 8.79 2.32
CA GLY A 53 0.96 7.68 2.01
C GLY A 53 0.00 7.38 3.15
N PHE A 54 0.36 6.41 3.98
CA PHE A 54 -0.50 5.93 5.06
C PHE A 54 0.25 5.85 6.39
N TYR A 55 -0.43 6.15 7.49
CA TYR A 55 0.17 6.08 8.82
C TYR A 55 -0.71 5.28 9.78
N CYS A 56 -0.10 4.37 10.53
CA CYS A 56 -0.74 3.66 11.63
C CYS A 56 -0.36 4.33 12.97
N PRO A 57 -1.30 4.99 13.67
CA PRO A 57 -1.02 5.68 14.93
C PRO A 57 -0.75 4.75 16.11
N CYS A 58 -1.08 3.46 16.00
CA CYS A 58 -0.92 2.51 17.10
C CYS A 58 0.55 2.37 17.56
N HIS A 59 1.48 2.21 16.61
CA HIS A 59 2.91 2.03 16.90
C HIS A 59 3.82 2.77 15.89
N GLY A 60 3.27 3.69 15.11
CA GLY A 60 4.02 4.54 14.18
C GLY A 60 4.53 3.83 12.93
N ALA A 61 3.74 2.93 12.35
CA ALA A 61 4.04 2.39 11.02
C ALA A 61 3.73 3.46 9.96
N ASP A 62 4.72 3.78 9.12
CA ASP A 62 4.65 4.84 8.11
C ASP A 62 4.88 4.21 6.74
N TYR A 63 3.87 4.33 5.87
CA TYR A 63 3.83 3.74 4.54
C TYR A 63 3.88 4.85 3.49
N ASP A 64 4.61 4.60 2.39
CA ASP A 64 4.60 5.51 1.24
C ASP A 64 3.28 5.44 0.45
N VAL A 65 3.15 6.26 -0.59
CA VAL A 65 1.93 6.36 -1.40
C VAL A 65 1.61 5.05 -2.12
N SER A 66 2.60 4.19 -2.38
CA SER A 66 2.40 2.84 -2.91
C SER A 66 1.91 1.84 -1.83
N GLY A 67 1.80 2.27 -0.56
CA GLY A 67 1.44 1.42 0.57
C GLY A 67 2.62 0.55 1.05
N ARG A 68 3.87 0.91 0.71
CA ARG A 68 5.05 0.14 1.13
C ARG A 68 5.55 0.64 2.47
N ILE A 69 5.93 -0.29 3.35
CA ILE A 69 6.36 0.07 4.70
C ILE A 69 7.75 0.73 4.68
N ARG A 70 7.85 1.93 5.27
CA ARG A 70 9.08 2.73 5.30
C ARG A 70 9.66 2.87 6.70
N LYS A 71 8.81 2.93 7.73
CA LYS A 71 9.21 3.11 9.13
C LYS A 71 8.23 2.43 10.09
N GLY A 72 8.67 2.16 11.31
CA GLY A 72 7.86 1.55 12.36
C GLY A 72 7.94 0.02 12.35
N PRO A 73 7.15 -0.67 13.19
CA PRO A 73 7.33 -2.10 13.47
C PRO A 73 6.64 -3.04 12.47
N ALA A 74 5.80 -2.53 11.55
CA ALA A 74 5.09 -3.38 10.61
C ALA A 74 6.06 -4.17 9.71
N PRO A 75 5.96 -5.50 9.61
CA PRO A 75 6.92 -6.30 8.86
C PRO A 75 6.76 -6.19 7.34
N PHE A 76 5.54 -5.93 6.85
CA PHE A 76 5.19 -6.02 5.43
C PHE A 76 4.51 -4.75 4.89
N ASN A 77 4.48 -4.62 3.57
CA ASN A 77 3.69 -3.59 2.87
C ASN A 77 2.18 -3.84 3.09
N LEU A 78 1.35 -2.82 2.89
CA LEU A 78 -0.10 -3.01 2.84
C LEU A 78 -0.46 -4.01 1.74
N GLU A 79 -1.38 -4.91 2.06
CA GLU A 79 -1.85 -5.95 1.14
C GLU A 79 -2.59 -5.33 -0.04
N VAL A 80 -2.27 -5.79 -1.25
CA VAL A 80 -3.03 -5.49 -2.46
C VAL A 80 -3.97 -6.67 -2.67
N PRO A 81 -5.30 -6.49 -2.60
CA PRO A 81 -6.22 -7.59 -2.83
C PRO A 81 -6.18 -8.03 -4.30
N GLU A 82 -6.75 -9.18 -4.61
CA GLU A 82 -7.10 -9.48 -5.99
C GLU A 82 -8.28 -8.58 -6.44
N TYR A 83 -8.09 -7.87 -7.54
CA TYR A 83 -9.11 -6.99 -8.12
C TYR A 83 -9.00 -6.96 -9.64
N ALA A 84 -10.09 -6.61 -10.33
CA ALA A 84 -10.10 -6.41 -11.77
C ALA A 84 -10.85 -5.13 -12.15
N PHE A 85 -10.41 -4.45 -13.20
CA PHE A 85 -11.20 -3.39 -13.83
C PHE A 85 -12.27 -4.03 -14.69
N LYS A 86 -13.54 -3.80 -14.36
CA LYS A 86 -14.67 -4.23 -15.20
C LYS A 86 -14.82 -3.31 -16.41
N ASP A 87 -14.58 -2.02 -16.20
CA ASP A 87 -14.60 -0.94 -17.19
C ASP A 87 -13.72 0.23 -16.69
N GLU A 88 -13.82 1.40 -17.31
CA GLU A 88 -12.99 2.57 -16.97
C GLU A 88 -13.26 3.17 -15.59
N SER A 89 -14.47 2.99 -15.04
CA SER A 89 -14.89 3.61 -13.78
C SER A 89 -15.22 2.61 -12.67
N THR A 90 -15.20 1.31 -12.97
CA THR A 90 -15.59 0.25 -12.04
C THR A 90 -14.45 -0.74 -11.78
N ILE A 91 -14.08 -0.87 -10.50
CA ILE A 91 -13.19 -1.92 -10.00
C ILE A 91 -14.04 -2.94 -9.24
N VAL A 92 -13.84 -4.23 -9.56
CA VAL A 92 -14.38 -5.36 -8.81
C VAL A 92 -13.25 -5.90 -7.95
N ILE A 93 -13.46 -5.92 -6.63
CA ILE A 93 -12.57 -6.57 -5.68
C ILE A 93 -13.17 -7.96 -5.45
N ASP A 94 -12.39 -9.02 -5.70
CA ASP A 94 -12.86 -10.39 -5.49
C ASP A 94 -13.18 -10.63 -4.00
N ASN A 95 -13.91 -11.70 -3.68
CA ASN A 95 -14.35 -12.04 -2.31
C ASN A 95 -13.17 -12.07 -1.31
N TYR A 96 -12.85 -10.89 -0.79
CA TYR A 96 -11.71 -10.68 0.06
C TYR A 96 -12.07 -11.15 1.47
N TRP A 97 -11.53 -12.30 1.82
CA TRP A 97 -11.42 -12.73 3.20
C TRP A 97 -9.95 -12.60 3.60
N PRO A 98 -9.60 -11.88 4.68
CA PRO A 98 -8.23 -11.81 5.15
C PRO A 98 -7.72 -13.24 5.35
N LYS A 99 -6.70 -13.66 4.60
CA LYS A 99 -6.23 -15.06 4.65
C LYS A 99 -5.58 -15.44 5.99
N GLN A 100 -5.40 -14.50 6.90
CA GLN A 100 -4.87 -14.72 8.23
C GLN A 100 -5.45 -13.70 9.23
N LEU A 101 -6.51 -14.12 9.93
CA LEU A 101 -6.56 -13.96 11.39
C LEU A 101 -6.08 -15.28 12.00
#